data_AF-A0A9E2Y4M9-F1
#
_entry.id   AF-A0A9E2Y4M9-F1
#
_cell.length_a   1.000
_cell.length_b   1.000
_cell.length_c   1.000
_cell.angle_alpha   90.00
_cell.angle_beta   90.00
_cell.angle_gamma   90.00
#
_symmetry.space_group_name_H-M   'P 1'
#
loop_
_entity.id
_entity.type
_entity.pdbx_description
1 polymer ?
#
loop_
_entity_poly.entity_id
_entity_poly.type
_entity_poly.pdbx_seq_one_letter_code
_entity_poly.pdbx_strand_id
1 'polypeptide(L)' 'MLAAHDEILRKAVSKRDGIVFKEIGDAFCCAFQDPKDALLAAIDSQRELQTRQWPTALGTALLSKLSLCW' A
#
# COMPACT_ATOMS: atom_id res chain seq x y z
N MET A 1 9.64 1.78 -3.68
CA MET A 1 8.71 1.55 -2.55
C MET A 1 7.42 2.30 -2.80
N LEU A 2 7.43 3.64 -2.93
CA LEU A 2 6.21 4.42 -3.17
C LEU A 2 5.47 4.05 -4.48
N ALA A 3 6.15 3.99 -5.63
CA ALA A 3 5.48 3.62 -6.89
C ALA A 3 4.81 2.22 -6.86
N ALA A 4 5.41 1.25 -6.16
CA ALA A 4 4.84 -0.08 -6.00
C ALA A 4 3.68 -0.11 -4.99
N HIS A 5 3.70 0.78 -4.00
CA HIS A 5 2.56 1.00 -3.10
C HIS A 5 1.37 1.60 -3.89
N ASP A 6 1.64 2.63 -4.69
CA ASP A 6 0.61 3.31 -5.49
C ASP A 6 -0.01 2.37 -6.53
N GLU A 7 0.80 1.52 -7.16
CA GLU A 7 0.34 0.49 -8.09
C GLU A 7 -0.66 -0.47 -7.42
N ILE A 8 -0.35 -0.95 -6.22
CA ILE A 8 -1.24 -1.85 -5.47
C ILE A 8 -2.57 -1.16 -5.19
N LEU A 9 -2.54 0.07 -4.68
CA LEU A 9 -3.77 0.78 -4.34
C LEU A 9 -4.64 1.05 -5.57
N ARG A 10 -4.04 1.55 -6.66
CA ARG A 10 -4.79 1.81 -7.91
C ARG A 10 -5.40 0.54 -8.49
N LYS A 11 -4.67 -0.56 -8.46
CA LYS A 11 -5.15 -1.87 -8.93
C LYS A 11 -6.30 -2.39 -8.08
N ALA A 12 -6.18 -2.33 -6.75
CA ALA A 12 -7.23 -2.78 -5.84
C ALA A 12 -8.51 -1.95 -5.98
N VAL A 13 -8.38 -0.63 -6.12
CA VAL A 13 -9.50 0.29 -6.35
C VAL A 13 -10.17 0.00 -7.71
N SER A 14 -9.39 -0.09 -8.79
CA SER A 14 -9.93 -0.32 -10.15
C SER A 14 -10.59 -1.69 -10.30
N LYS A 15 -10.07 -2.73 -9.61
CA LYS A 15 -10.66 -4.09 -9.61
C LYS A 15 -12.06 -4.13 -8.98
N ARG A 16 -12.42 -3.12 -8.18
CA ARG A 16 -13.68 -3.02 -7.45
C ARG A 16 -14.52 -1.83 -7.95
N ASP A 17 -14.36 -1.48 -9.23
CA ASP A 17 -15.10 -0.38 -9.88
C ASP A 17 -15.00 0.97 -9.16
N GLY A 18 -13.92 1.16 -8.39
CA GLY A 18 -13.62 2.39 -7.69
C GLY A 18 -12.84 3.37 -8.55
N ILE A 19 -12.97 4.66 -8.21
CA ILE A 19 -12.25 5.75 -8.88
C ILE A 19 -11.39 6.47 -7.84
N VAL A 20 -10.08 6.52 -8.08
CA VAL A 20 -9.19 7.45 -7.38
C VAL A 20 -9.45 8.86 -7.93
N PHE A 21 -9.92 9.77 -7.07
CA PHE A 21 -10.20 11.15 -7.49
C PHE A 21 -9.23 12.17 -6.87
N LYS A 22 -8.44 11.78 -5.86
CA LYS A 22 -7.42 12.64 -5.27
C LYS A 22 -6.30 11.84 -4.63
N GLU A 23 -5.08 12.36 -4.75
CA GLU A 23 -3.89 11.87 -4.07
C GLU A 23 -3.39 12.95 -3.11
N ILE A 24 -3.00 12.53 -1.89
CA ILE A 24 -2.52 13.41 -0.81
C ILE A 24 -1.28 12.76 -0.21
N GLY A 25 -0.10 13.09 -0.74
CA GLY A 25 1.13 12.39 -0.36
C GLY A 25 1.07 10.94 -0.82
N ASP A 26 1.15 10.00 0.13
CA ASP A 26 0.97 8.56 -0.09
C ASP A 26 -0.48 8.09 0.12
N ALA A 27 -1.41 8.99 0.47
CA ALA A 27 -2.81 8.64 0.67
C ALA A 27 -3.65 8.85 -0.60
N PHE A 28 -4.68 8.01 -0.76
CA PHE A 28 -5.61 8.03 -1.87
C PHE A 28 -7.04 8.27 -1.37
N CYS A 29 -7.75 9.21 -1.98
CA CYS A 29 -9.19 9.35 -1.83
C CYS A 29 -9.88 8.66 -3.02
N CYS A 30 -10.73 7.70 -2.70
CA CYS A 30 -11.41 6.86 -3.68
C CYS A 30 -12.93 6.92 -3.48
N ALA A 31 -13.69 6.88 -4.57
CA ALA A 31 -15.14 6.82 -4.56
C ALA A 31 -15.61 5.50 -5.17
N PHE A 32 -16.66 4.93 -4.58
CA PHE A 32 -17.27 3.67 -5.00
C PHE A 32 -18.80 3.85 -5.00
N GLN A 33 -19.48 3.17 -5.92
CA GLN A 33 -20.95 3.16 -5.96
C GLN A 33 -21.53 2.20 -4.91
N ASP A 34 -20.89 1.04 -4.70
CA ASP A 34 -21.27 0.06 -3.67
C ASP A 34 -20.30 0.12 -2.46
N PRO A 35 -20.79 0.28 -1.22
CA PRO A 35 -19.94 0.24 -0.03
C PRO A 35 -19.20 -1.10 0.18
N LYS A 36 -19.72 -2.22 -0.32
CA LYS A 36 -19.04 -3.52 -0.27
C LYS A 36 -17.77 -3.51 -1.11
N ASP A 37 -17.81 -2.88 -2.27
CA ASP A 37 -16.65 -2.76 -3.16
C ASP A 37 -15.54 -1.93 -2.52
N ALA A 38 -15.90 -0.84 -1.84
CA ALA A 38 -14.96 -0.04 -1.05
C ALA A 38 -14.26 -0.89 0.03
N LEU A 39 -15.02 -1.69 0.78
CA LEU A 39 -14.47 -2.57 1.82
C LEU A 39 -13.56 -3.65 1.22
N LEU A 40 -13.99 -4.29 0.13
CA LEU A 40 -13.20 -5.33 -0.53
C LEU A 40 -11.92 -4.77 -1.16
N ALA A 41 -11.96 -3.54 -1.70
CA ALA A 41 -10.76 -2.85 -2.21
C ALA A 41 -9.76 -2.59 -1.08
N ALA A 42 -10.23 -2.15 0.09
CA ALA A 42 -9.39 -1.95 1.27
C ALA A 42 -8.74 -3.27 1.73
N ILE A 43 -9.51 -4.36 1.80
CA ILE A 43 -8.99 -5.69 2.17
C ILE A 43 -7.96 -6.20 1.14
N ASP A 44 -8.27 -6.11 -0.15
CA ASP A 44 -7.37 -6.53 -1.22
C ASP A 44 -6.06 -5.73 -1.17
N SER A 45 -6.14 -4.41 -0.96
CA SER A 45 -4.99 -3.53 -0.77
C SER A 45 -4.11 -4.00 0.39
N GLN A 46 -4.69 -4.20 1.57
CA GLN A 46 -3.93 -4.59 2.77
C GLN A 46 -3.25 -5.95 2.61
N ARG A 47 -3.95 -6.93 1.99
CA ARG A 47 -3.37 -8.25 1.71
C ARG A 47 -2.19 -8.16 0.75
N GLU A 48 -2.32 -7.41 -0.34
CA GLU A 48 -1.24 -7.30 -1.33
C GLU A 48 -0.05 -6.50 -0.77
N LEU A 49 -0.29 -5.43 0.00
CA LEU A 49 0.76 -4.69 0.69
C LEU A 49 1.54 -5.56 1.70
N GLN A 50 0.85 -6.41 2.46
CA GLN A 50 1.44 -7.29 3.47
C GLN A 50 2.28 -8.42 2.85
N THR A 51 1.78 -9.01 1.77
CA THR A 51 2.41 -10.18 1.13
C THR A 51 3.50 -9.81 0.13
N ARG A 52 3.55 -8.54 -0.32
CA ARG A 52 4.58 -8.08 -1.23
C ARG A 52 5.96 -8.14 -0.57
N GLN A 53 6.92 -8.67 -1.32
CA GLN A 53 8.33 -8.55 -0.96
C GLN A 53 8.81 -7.13 -1.26
N TRP A 54 9.02 -6.34 -0.21
CA TRP A 54 9.58 -5.00 -0.33
C TRP A 54 11.11 -5.05 -0.41
N PRO A 55 11.74 -4.16 -1.20
CA PRO A 55 13.20 -4.02 -1.17
C PRO A 55 13.67 -3.72 0.25
N THR A 56 14.62 -4.50 0.75
CA THR A 56 15.20 -4.32 2.10
C THR A 56 16.11 -3.09 2.13
N ALA A 57 15.53 -1.89 2.18
CA ALA A 57 16.32 -0.66 2.25
C ALA A 57 16.59 -0.19 3.70
N LEU A 58 15.87 -0.72 4.70
CA LEU A 58 15.94 -0.20 6.09
C LEU A 58 16.27 -1.23 7.17
N GLY A 59 16.12 -2.54 6.94
CA GLY A 59 16.40 -3.56 7.95
C GLY A 59 17.89 -3.72 8.25
N THR A 60 18.73 -3.76 7.22
CA THR A 60 20.17 -4.04 7.37
C THR A 60 20.95 -2.89 8.00
N ALA A 61 20.59 -1.63 7.69
CA ALA A 61 21.27 -0.45 8.21
C ALA A 61 20.91 -0.10 9.66
N LEU A 62 19.69 -0.45 10.11
CA LEU A 62 19.27 -0.31 11.52
C LEU A 62 19.82 -1.46 12.37
N LEU A 63 19.80 -2.70 11.86
CA LEU A 63 20.40 -3.84 12.55
C LEU A 63 21.92 -3.71 12.71
N SER A 64 22.64 -3.18 11.70
CA SER A 64 24.08 -2.96 11.79
C SER A 64 24.48 -1.90 12.83
N LYS A 65 23.60 -0.92 13.12
CA LYS A 65 23.83 0.09 14.17
C LYS A 65 23.50 -0.44 15.57
N LEU A 66 22.52 -1.34 15.70
CA LEU A 66 22.19 -2.00 16.96
C LEU A 66 23.26 -3.03 17.39
N SER A 67 23.98 -3.64 16.44
CA SER A 67 25.11 -4.55 16.72
C SER A 67 26.44 -3.87 17.06
N LEU A 68 26.51 -2.53 16.98
CA LEU A 68 27.71 -1.72 17.32
C LEU A 68 27.53 -0.91 18.63
N CYS A 69 26.42 -1.10 19.34
CA CYS A 69 26.12 -0.47 20.63
C CYS A 69 26.08 -1.48 21.81
N TRP A 70 26.66 -2.67 21.64
CA TRP A 70 26.95 -3.62 22.73
C TRP A 70 28.43 -3.93 22.76
#